data_AF-A0A3M9XP62-F1
#
_entry.id   AF-A0A3M9XP62-F1
#
_cell.length_a   1.000
_cell.length_b   1.000
_cell.length_c   1.000
_cell.angle_alpha   90.00
_cell.angle_beta   90.00
_cell.angle_gamma   90.00
#
_symmetry.space_group_name_H-M   'P 1'
#
loop_
_entity.id
_entity.type
_entity.pdbx_description
1 polymer ?
#
loop_
_entity_poly.entity_id
_entity_poly.type
_entity_poly.pdbx_seq_one_letter_code
_entity_poly.pdbx_strand_id
1 'polypeptide(L)'
;MKKSLKTLFSAACLGLCAGALAPEAALAHGEKALEPFVRMRTIQWYDVAWSKAKLNVNEEVVITGRFHVNADWPRGVAQPDATYLNVSAPGPVFIRTERYLNGQSSVSSSALKLGGDYDFKIVMKARIPGRFHLHPFVNLHDAGSVVGPGQWMEVEGDASAFTNQIKTLDGSLIDMETYGLANGVAWHGFWIAIGSAWLLWWVRRPLFIPRYKMLHAGQEASLVSPLDRMIGAAIIFAVPMIVFGANFVTDLRYPNAIPLQAAMDQIDPLPPAVDVGAVQVKIQRAEYNVPARAMIMTALLHNGSDHPVRVGEFATANVRFRNPAVIQPPQGEGAVLAAREGLSIDTADPVAPGETRTIRITAEDSLWQRERLDGLIRDADTRMGGLLFLYDTAGQRYVSTVSAPVIPKFY
;
A
#
# COMPACT_ATOMS: atom_id res chain seq x y z
N MET A 1 9.01 34.16 42.23
CA MET A 1 7.73 34.02 41.48
C MET A 1 7.82 34.42 40.00
N LYS A 2 8.38 35.59 39.62
CA LYS A 2 8.40 36.04 38.20
C LYS A 2 9.20 35.18 37.20
N LYS A 3 10.20 34.40 37.63
CA LYS A 3 10.97 33.49 36.75
C LYS A 3 10.23 32.19 36.43
N SER A 4 9.50 31.62 37.40
CA SER A 4 8.71 30.38 37.23
C SER A 4 7.54 30.57 36.26
N LEU A 5 6.92 31.76 36.26
CA LEU A 5 5.80 32.07 35.36
C LEU A 5 6.21 32.14 33.89
N LYS A 6 7.43 32.60 33.58
CA LYS A 6 7.95 32.67 32.20
C LYS A 6 8.27 31.28 31.64
N THR A 7 8.78 30.37 32.48
CA THR A 7 9.08 28.99 32.08
C THR A 7 7.80 28.19 31.82
N LEU A 8 6.76 28.41 32.63
CA LEU A 8 5.42 27.85 32.42
C LEU A 8 4.75 28.38 31.15
N PHE A 9 4.89 29.68 30.85
CA PHE A 9 4.34 30.28 29.63
C PHE A 9 5.06 29.79 28.36
N SER A 10 6.39 29.65 28.39
CA SER A 10 7.15 29.11 27.26
C SER A 10 6.88 27.63 27.01
N ALA A 11 6.69 26.81 28.05
CA ALA A 11 6.30 25.41 27.92
C ALA A 11 4.86 25.26 27.38
N ALA A 12 3.94 26.13 27.82
CA ALA A 12 2.57 26.16 27.31
C ALA A 12 2.50 26.57 25.83
N CYS A 13 3.30 27.57 25.40
CA CYS A 13 3.37 27.97 23.99
C CYS A 13 4.00 26.90 23.08
N LEU A 14 5.00 26.15 23.55
CA LEU A 14 5.57 25.02 22.81
C LEU A 14 4.57 23.85 22.69
N GLY A 15 3.77 23.59 23.74
CA GLY A 15 2.69 22.59 23.69
C GLY A 15 1.54 22.99 22.77
N LEU A 16 1.17 24.28 22.74
CA LEU A 16 0.13 24.83 21.86
C LEU A 16 0.54 24.84 20.38
N CYS A 17 1.80 25.12 20.06
CA CYS A 17 2.30 25.03 18.69
C CYS A 17 2.41 23.58 18.18
N ALA A 18 2.65 22.60 19.05
CA ALA A 18 2.64 21.18 18.68
C ALA A 18 1.23 20.63 18.41
N GLY A 19 0.21 21.15 19.11
CA GLY A 19 -1.19 20.74 18.91
C GLY A 19 -1.87 21.37 17.68
N ALA A 20 -1.51 22.62 17.34
CA ALA A 20 -2.09 23.34 16.20
C ALA A 20 -1.53 22.95 14.82
N LEU A 21 -0.47 22.13 14.80
CA LEU A 21 0.14 21.57 13.59
C LEU A 21 -0.21 20.10 13.37
N ALA A 22 -1.17 19.54 14.13
CA ALA A 22 -1.71 18.23 13.80
C ALA A 22 -2.31 18.31 12.39
N PRO A 23 -1.72 17.66 11.38
CA PRO A 23 -2.31 17.67 10.06
C PRO A 23 -3.70 17.05 10.20
N GLU A 24 -4.73 17.75 9.72
CA GLU A 24 -5.98 17.06 9.41
C GLU A 24 -5.60 15.86 8.54
N ALA A 25 -5.94 14.66 9.01
CA ALA A 25 -5.62 13.43 8.31
C ALA A 25 -6.26 13.50 6.93
N ALA A 26 -5.48 13.86 5.91
CA ALA A 26 -5.90 13.80 4.53
C ALA A 26 -6.15 12.32 4.22
N LEU A 27 -7.41 11.92 4.22
CA LEU A 27 -7.90 10.60 3.79
C LEU A 27 -7.84 10.48 2.26
N ALA A 28 -6.77 10.94 1.64
CA ALA A 28 -6.57 10.91 0.21
C ALA A 28 -5.75 9.66 -0.16
N HIS A 29 -6.40 8.68 -0.78
CA HIS A 29 -5.82 7.37 -1.10
C HIS A 29 -4.87 7.39 -2.32
N GLY A 30 -4.67 8.55 -2.96
CA GLY A 30 -3.64 8.82 -3.97
C GLY A 30 -3.85 8.13 -5.34
N GLU A 31 -4.75 7.16 -5.44
CA GLU A 31 -5.00 6.33 -6.62
C GLU A 31 -5.43 7.17 -7.83
N LYS A 32 -6.16 8.26 -7.60
CA LYS A 32 -6.64 9.17 -8.66
C LYS A 32 -5.53 10.06 -9.23
N ALA A 33 -4.38 10.14 -8.57
CA ALA A 33 -3.24 10.91 -9.04
C ALA A 33 -2.34 10.10 -9.99
N LEU A 34 -2.42 8.76 -9.96
CA LEU A 34 -1.67 7.89 -10.86
C LEU A 34 -2.27 7.93 -12.28
N GLU A 35 -1.41 7.92 -13.28
CA GLU A 35 -1.82 7.95 -14.68
C GLU A 35 -2.78 6.79 -14.99
N PRO A 36 -3.94 7.07 -15.63
CA PRO A 36 -4.91 6.05 -15.99
C PRO A 36 -4.32 4.84 -16.71
N PHE A 37 -3.44 5.02 -17.69
CA PHE A 37 -2.88 3.89 -18.44
C PHE A 37 -2.13 2.90 -17.52
N VAL A 38 -1.43 3.40 -16.47
CA VAL A 38 -0.74 2.56 -15.49
C VAL A 38 -1.76 1.72 -14.72
N ARG A 39 -2.82 2.37 -14.20
CA ARG A 39 -3.89 1.70 -13.44
C ARG A 39 -4.67 0.66 -14.26
N MET A 40 -4.80 0.88 -15.56
CA MET A 40 -5.56 0.02 -16.45
C MET A 40 -4.75 -1.17 -16.99
N ARG A 41 -3.45 -0.97 -17.24
CA ARG A 41 -2.62 -1.91 -18.04
C ARG A 41 -1.52 -2.60 -17.25
N THR A 42 -1.42 -2.42 -15.94
CA THR A 42 -0.46 -3.15 -15.10
C THR A 42 -1.13 -4.31 -14.38
N ILE A 43 -1.57 -4.12 -13.14
CA ILE A 43 -2.18 -5.14 -12.29
C ILE A 43 -3.69 -4.95 -12.30
N GLN A 44 -4.42 -5.98 -12.73
CA GLN A 44 -5.86 -5.98 -12.91
C GLN A 44 -6.51 -6.80 -11.79
N TRP A 45 -7.11 -6.12 -10.82
CA TRP A 45 -7.72 -6.71 -9.63
C TRP A 45 -9.11 -7.25 -9.93
N TYR A 46 -9.42 -8.43 -9.40
CA TYR A 46 -10.76 -9.02 -9.47
C TYR A 46 -11.04 -9.93 -8.28
N ASP A 47 -12.33 -10.20 -8.02
CA ASP A 47 -12.81 -11.00 -6.90
C ASP A 47 -12.29 -10.56 -5.52
N VAL A 48 -12.00 -9.27 -5.35
CA VAL A 48 -11.56 -8.73 -4.06
C VAL A 48 -12.74 -8.70 -3.08
N ALA A 49 -12.52 -9.28 -1.91
CA ALA A 49 -13.52 -9.42 -0.87
C ALA A 49 -12.93 -9.13 0.51
N TRP A 50 -13.80 -8.64 1.40
CA TRP A 50 -13.50 -8.36 2.80
C TRP A 50 -14.43 -9.19 3.66
N SER A 51 -13.86 -9.95 4.59
CA SER A 51 -14.63 -10.79 5.51
C SER A 51 -15.60 -10.03 6.42
N LYS A 52 -15.35 -8.74 6.66
CA LYS A 52 -16.17 -7.84 7.49
C LYS A 52 -15.87 -6.39 7.14
N ALA A 53 -16.76 -5.48 7.53
CA ALA A 53 -16.58 -4.03 7.38
C ALA A 53 -16.63 -3.26 8.71
N LYS A 54 -17.11 -3.89 9.79
CA LYS A 54 -17.14 -3.34 11.15
C LYS A 54 -16.38 -4.28 12.09
N LEU A 55 -15.56 -3.71 12.97
CA LEU A 55 -14.66 -4.44 13.87
C LEU A 55 -14.57 -3.74 15.23
N ASN A 56 -14.26 -4.50 16.26
CA ASN A 56 -13.66 -3.96 17.49
C ASN A 56 -12.13 -3.97 17.41
N VAL A 57 -11.45 -3.13 18.19
CA VAL A 57 -10.01 -3.25 18.44
C VAL A 57 -9.65 -4.68 18.84
N ASN A 58 -8.55 -5.20 18.29
CA ASN A 58 -8.09 -6.59 18.33
C ASN A 58 -8.80 -7.61 17.44
N GLU A 59 -9.93 -7.27 16.81
CA GLU A 59 -10.52 -8.17 15.82
C GLU A 59 -9.77 -8.12 14.49
N GLU A 60 -9.81 -9.24 13.76
CA GLU A 60 -9.17 -9.36 12.45
C GLU A 60 -10.17 -9.23 11.30
N VAL A 61 -9.75 -8.60 10.21
CA VAL A 61 -10.37 -8.69 8.88
C VAL A 61 -9.41 -9.41 7.94
N VAL A 62 -9.95 -10.39 7.24
CA VAL A 62 -9.30 -11.02 6.09
C VAL A 62 -9.72 -10.31 4.81
N ILE A 63 -8.73 -9.91 4.01
CA ILE A 63 -8.87 -9.39 2.65
C ILE A 63 -8.37 -10.48 1.71
N THR A 64 -9.22 -10.91 0.79
CA THR A 64 -8.86 -11.90 -0.24
C THR A 64 -9.13 -11.33 -1.61
N GLY A 65 -8.49 -11.88 -2.64
CA GLY A 65 -8.86 -11.60 -4.01
C GLY A 65 -7.87 -12.17 -4.99
N ARG A 66 -8.02 -11.74 -6.24
CA ARG A 66 -7.15 -12.12 -7.35
C ARG A 66 -6.62 -10.89 -8.04
N PHE A 67 -5.47 -11.03 -8.67
CA PHE A 67 -5.02 -10.08 -9.66
C PHE A 67 -4.34 -10.77 -10.84
N HIS A 68 -4.56 -10.19 -12.01
CA HIS A 68 -3.89 -10.57 -13.24
C HIS A 68 -2.78 -9.55 -13.54
N VAL A 69 -1.59 -10.03 -13.87
CA VAL A 69 -0.47 -9.21 -14.30
C VAL A 69 -0.53 -9.11 -15.82
N ASN A 70 -0.93 -7.97 -16.36
CA ASN A 70 -1.19 -7.84 -17.79
C ASN A 70 0.04 -8.18 -18.65
N ALA A 71 -0.14 -9.02 -19.67
CA ALA A 71 0.91 -9.38 -20.61
C ALA A 71 1.36 -8.19 -21.49
N ASP A 72 0.46 -7.28 -21.84
CA ASP A 72 0.76 -6.03 -22.58
C ASP A 72 1.19 -4.92 -21.63
N TRP A 73 2.27 -5.18 -20.88
CA TRP A 73 2.79 -4.26 -19.86
C TRP A 73 3.28 -2.94 -20.47
N PRO A 74 2.93 -1.77 -19.90
CA PRO A 74 3.35 -0.48 -20.43
C PRO A 74 4.87 -0.31 -20.38
N ARG A 75 5.47 0.11 -21.50
CA ARG A 75 6.93 0.30 -21.60
C ARG A 75 7.48 1.39 -20.67
N GLY A 76 6.65 2.36 -20.29
CA GLY A 76 7.03 3.44 -19.38
C GLY A 76 6.99 3.06 -17.89
N VAL A 77 6.58 1.83 -17.56
CA VAL A 77 6.47 1.35 -16.18
C VAL A 77 7.52 0.28 -15.95
N ALA A 78 8.21 0.35 -14.81
CA ALA A 78 9.18 -0.67 -14.40
C ALA A 78 8.55 -2.08 -14.43
N GLN A 79 9.34 -3.07 -14.85
CA GLN A 79 8.89 -4.46 -14.89
C GLN A 79 8.63 -4.95 -13.46
N PRO A 80 7.66 -5.87 -13.26
CA PRO A 80 7.30 -6.37 -11.95
C PRO A 80 8.28 -7.45 -11.44
N ASP A 81 9.58 -7.24 -11.66
CA ASP A 81 10.66 -8.16 -11.23
C ASP A 81 10.90 -8.11 -9.72
N ALA A 82 10.52 -7.00 -9.08
CA ALA A 82 10.51 -6.86 -7.63
C ALA A 82 9.26 -6.09 -7.21
N THR A 83 8.37 -6.78 -6.49
CA THR A 83 7.09 -6.21 -6.06
C THR A 83 6.80 -6.51 -4.59
N TYR A 84 5.90 -5.73 -4.00
CA TYR A 84 5.50 -5.93 -2.60
C TYR A 84 3.99 -5.73 -2.42
N LEU A 85 3.28 -6.81 -2.12
CA LEU A 85 1.85 -6.80 -1.81
C LEU A 85 1.60 -6.17 -0.44
N ASN A 86 0.71 -5.20 -0.30
CA ASN A 86 0.42 -4.58 0.99
C ASN A 86 -1.01 -4.00 1.03
N VAL A 87 -1.36 -3.36 2.13
CA VAL A 87 -2.60 -2.63 2.33
C VAL A 87 -2.28 -1.17 2.62
N SER A 88 -2.94 -0.27 1.88
CA SER A 88 -2.87 1.17 2.12
C SER A 88 -3.84 1.51 3.24
N ALA A 89 -3.31 2.15 4.28
CA ALA A 89 -4.02 2.62 5.45
C ALA A 89 -3.30 3.89 5.98
N PRO A 90 -4.01 4.82 6.64
CA PRO A 90 -3.39 5.99 7.27
C PRO A 90 -2.60 5.58 8.52
N GLY A 91 -1.35 5.17 8.32
CA GLY A 91 -0.50 4.61 9.39
C GLY A 91 -0.99 3.23 9.88
N PRO A 92 -0.48 2.74 11.03
CA PRO A 92 -0.84 1.44 11.58
C PRO A 92 -2.17 1.51 12.37
N VAL A 93 -3.24 1.99 11.73
CA VAL A 93 -4.61 1.91 12.25
C VAL A 93 -5.12 0.47 12.27
N PHE A 94 -4.53 -0.36 11.41
CA PHE A 94 -4.53 -1.82 11.46
C PHE A 94 -3.07 -2.30 11.44
N ILE A 95 -2.78 -3.42 12.10
CA ILE A 95 -1.53 -4.14 11.88
C ILE A 95 -1.77 -5.29 10.92
N ARG A 96 -0.77 -5.65 10.12
CA ARG A 96 -0.84 -6.84 9.26
C ARG A 96 -0.28 -8.04 10.02
N THR A 97 -1.10 -9.05 10.24
CA THR A 97 -0.71 -10.28 10.97
C THR A 97 -0.29 -11.38 10.00
N GLU A 98 -0.92 -11.48 8.83
CA GLU A 98 -0.56 -12.47 7.82
C GLU A 98 -0.62 -11.88 6.41
N ARG A 99 0.18 -12.44 5.49
CA ARG A 99 0.12 -12.14 4.07
C ARG A 99 0.53 -13.35 3.24
N TYR A 100 -0.27 -13.67 2.24
CA TYR A 100 -0.05 -14.79 1.33
C TYR A 100 -0.26 -14.39 -0.12
N LEU A 101 0.52 -15.03 -0.98
CA LEU A 101 0.36 -15.03 -2.41
C LEU A 101 0.40 -16.49 -2.88
N ASN A 102 -0.63 -16.95 -3.60
CA ASN A 102 -0.81 -18.34 -4.03
C ASN A 102 -0.69 -19.35 -2.87
N GLY A 103 -1.19 -18.99 -1.69
CA GLY A 103 -1.11 -19.79 -0.47
C GLY A 103 0.27 -19.83 0.20
N GLN A 104 1.30 -19.25 -0.43
CA GLN A 104 2.64 -19.14 0.15
C GLN A 104 2.74 -17.86 0.97
N SER A 105 3.38 -17.95 2.14
CA SER A 105 3.67 -16.76 2.96
C SER A 105 4.51 -15.79 2.15
N SER A 106 3.99 -14.59 1.93
CA SER A 106 4.72 -13.51 1.28
C SER A 106 5.00 -12.49 2.37
N VAL A 107 6.20 -12.46 2.94
CA VAL A 107 6.60 -11.44 3.93
C VAL A 107 7.65 -10.49 3.36
N SER A 108 8.34 -10.93 2.31
CA SER A 108 9.34 -10.15 1.58
C SER A 108 8.79 -9.69 0.23
N SER A 109 9.65 -9.12 -0.62
CA SER A 109 9.29 -8.79 -2.00
C SER A 109 9.23 -10.05 -2.87
N SER A 110 8.46 -10.05 -3.95
CA SER A 110 8.36 -11.15 -4.92
C SER A 110 8.38 -10.64 -6.36
N ALA A 111 8.93 -11.43 -7.29
CA ALA A 111 8.73 -11.20 -8.72
C ALA A 111 7.32 -11.65 -9.12
N LEU A 112 6.70 -10.92 -10.04
CA LEU A 112 5.48 -11.34 -10.71
C LEU A 112 5.75 -11.58 -12.20
N LYS A 113 5.11 -12.58 -12.78
CA LYS A 113 5.25 -12.90 -14.21
C LYS A 113 4.16 -12.21 -15.02
N LEU A 114 4.54 -11.55 -16.11
CA LEU A 114 3.59 -11.01 -17.08
C LEU A 114 2.69 -12.14 -17.63
N GLY A 115 1.40 -11.85 -17.77
CA GLY A 115 0.34 -12.82 -18.08
C GLY A 115 -0.05 -13.74 -16.92
N GLY A 116 0.60 -13.63 -15.76
CA GLY A 116 0.34 -14.48 -14.61
C GLY A 116 -0.88 -14.06 -13.79
N ASP A 117 -1.61 -15.04 -13.28
CA ASP A 117 -2.68 -14.86 -12.29
C ASP A 117 -2.20 -15.24 -10.89
N TYR A 118 -2.65 -14.47 -9.90
CA TYR A 118 -2.29 -14.67 -8.51
C TYR A 118 -3.49 -14.51 -7.58
N ASP A 119 -3.62 -15.43 -6.63
CA ASP A 119 -4.56 -15.31 -5.51
C ASP A 119 -3.81 -14.70 -4.31
N PHE A 120 -4.44 -13.76 -3.62
CA PHE A 120 -3.86 -13.15 -2.43
C PHE A 120 -4.78 -13.24 -1.21
N LYS A 121 -4.16 -13.30 -0.03
CA LYS A 121 -4.83 -13.20 1.27
C LYS A 121 -3.99 -12.30 2.17
N ILE A 122 -4.62 -11.31 2.81
CA ILE A 122 -4.00 -10.46 3.82
C ILE A 122 -4.88 -10.48 5.06
N VAL A 123 -4.30 -10.70 6.24
CA VAL A 123 -5.01 -10.61 7.51
C VAL A 123 -4.54 -9.35 8.23
N MET A 124 -5.51 -8.52 8.60
CA MET A 124 -5.29 -7.23 9.25
C MET A 124 -6.02 -7.23 10.60
N LYS A 125 -5.33 -6.91 11.69
CA LYS A 125 -5.89 -6.77 13.03
C LYS A 125 -6.14 -5.30 13.36
N ALA A 126 -7.35 -4.96 13.76
CA ALA A 126 -7.75 -3.59 14.07
C ALA A 126 -7.02 -3.07 15.32
N ARG A 127 -6.46 -1.86 15.24
CA ARG A 127 -5.63 -1.25 16.29
C ARG A 127 -6.18 0.06 16.84
N ILE A 128 -6.56 1.00 15.96
CA ILE A 128 -7.04 2.32 16.37
C ILE A 128 -8.53 2.44 15.98
N PRO A 129 -9.43 2.87 16.89
CA PRO A 129 -10.82 3.17 16.57
C PRO A 129 -10.95 4.30 15.54
N GLY A 130 -11.93 4.21 14.65
CA GLY A 130 -12.19 5.20 13.60
C GLY A 130 -12.73 4.59 12.33
N ARG A 131 -12.88 5.43 11.30
CA ARG A 131 -13.37 5.02 9.98
C ARG A 131 -12.28 5.21 8.93
N PHE A 132 -11.82 4.11 8.34
CA PHE A 132 -10.66 4.07 7.45
C PHE A 132 -11.01 3.37 6.14
N HIS A 133 -10.53 3.88 5.01
CA HIS A 133 -10.72 3.24 3.71
C HIS A 133 -9.45 2.46 3.37
N LEU A 134 -9.56 1.12 3.32
CA LEU A 134 -8.41 0.23 3.13
C LEU A 134 -8.37 -0.28 1.70
N HIS A 135 -7.19 -0.27 1.10
CA HIS A 135 -6.96 -0.80 -0.26
C HIS A 135 -5.84 -1.84 -0.23
N PRO A 136 -6.01 -3.05 -0.79
CA PRO A 136 -4.85 -3.84 -1.18
C PRO A 136 -4.12 -3.11 -2.31
N PHE A 137 -2.80 -3.22 -2.36
CA PHE A 137 -2.00 -2.69 -3.46
C PHE A 137 -0.76 -3.56 -3.67
N VAL A 138 -0.18 -3.47 -4.87
CA VAL A 138 1.14 -4.01 -5.15
C VAL A 138 2.07 -2.82 -5.45
N ASN A 139 3.14 -2.70 -4.67
CA ASN A 139 4.23 -1.79 -5.01
C ASN A 139 5.10 -2.43 -6.08
N LEU A 140 5.40 -1.67 -7.11
CA LEU A 140 6.41 -1.96 -8.12
C LEU A 140 7.69 -1.23 -7.73
N HIS A 141 8.81 -1.94 -7.70
CA HIS A 141 10.13 -1.31 -7.59
C HIS A 141 10.31 -0.26 -8.70
N ASP A 142 10.82 0.92 -8.36
CA ASP A 142 11.03 2.05 -9.28
C ASP A 142 9.80 2.69 -9.96
N ALA A 143 8.56 2.25 -9.66
CA ALA A 143 7.34 2.86 -10.20
C ALA A 143 6.30 3.26 -9.14
N GLY A 144 6.28 2.61 -7.98
CA GLY A 144 5.36 2.93 -6.89
C GLY A 144 4.13 2.02 -6.82
N SER A 145 3.04 2.51 -6.22
CA SER A 145 1.90 1.68 -5.82
C SER A 145 0.84 1.54 -6.92
N VAL A 146 0.55 0.31 -7.33
CA VAL A 146 -0.66 -0.03 -8.09
C VAL A 146 -1.76 -0.43 -7.11
N VAL A 147 -2.67 0.51 -6.87
CA VAL A 147 -3.71 0.41 -5.83
C VAL A 147 -4.91 -0.38 -6.36
N GLY A 148 -5.38 -1.35 -5.57
CA GLY A 148 -6.58 -2.14 -5.81
C GLY A 148 -7.86 -1.48 -5.28
N PRO A 149 -9.02 -2.17 -5.36
CA PRO A 149 -10.29 -1.63 -4.90
C PRO A 149 -10.28 -1.45 -3.38
N GLY A 150 -10.89 -0.38 -2.87
CA GLY A 150 -10.89 -0.08 -1.43
C GLY A 150 -12.25 -0.24 -0.77
N GLN A 151 -12.25 -0.60 0.52
CA GLN A 151 -13.46 -0.74 1.34
C GLN A 151 -13.37 0.07 2.63
N TRP A 152 -14.45 0.79 2.96
CA TRP A 152 -14.54 1.53 4.21
C TRP A 152 -14.72 0.55 5.37
N MET A 153 -13.87 0.70 6.37
CA MET A 153 -13.81 -0.09 7.57
C MET A 153 -14.13 0.80 8.77
N GLU A 154 -14.98 0.31 9.66
CA GLU A 154 -15.33 0.97 10.93
C GLU A 154 -14.74 0.15 12.08
N VAL A 155 -13.93 0.81 12.90
CA VAL A 155 -13.29 0.22 14.08
C VAL A 155 -13.83 0.91 15.34
N GLU A 156 -14.37 0.12 16.25
CA GLU A 156 -14.88 0.55 17.54
C GLU A 156 -14.01 0.04 18.70
N GLY A 157 -14.23 0.55 19.91
CA GLY A 157 -13.50 0.16 21.12
C GLY A 157 -12.46 1.18 21.58
N ASP A 158 -11.44 0.71 22.30
CA ASP A 158 -10.37 1.54 22.86
C ASP A 158 -9.00 1.12 22.31
N ALA A 159 -8.25 2.08 21.77
CA ALA A 159 -6.89 1.84 21.27
C ALA A 159 -5.94 1.35 22.37
N SER A 160 -6.16 1.74 23.63
CA SER A 160 -5.31 1.32 24.76
C SER A 160 -5.44 -0.18 25.09
N ALA A 161 -6.54 -0.81 24.67
CA ALA A 161 -6.77 -2.24 24.83
C ALA A 161 -6.11 -3.10 23.75
N PHE A 162 -5.48 -2.49 22.74
CA PHE A 162 -4.80 -3.21 21.69
C PHE A 162 -3.59 -3.99 22.21
N THR A 163 -3.43 -5.23 21.74
CA THR A 163 -2.26 -6.06 22.02
C THR A 163 -1.77 -6.75 20.75
N ASN A 164 -0.47 -6.99 20.63
CA ASN A 164 0.14 -7.74 19.53
C ASN A 164 1.06 -8.84 20.08
N GLN A 165 0.44 -9.88 20.63
CA GLN A 165 1.17 -11.00 21.23
C GLN A 165 1.82 -11.87 20.16
N ILE A 166 3.14 -12.03 20.24
CA ILE A 166 3.93 -12.91 19.40
C ILE A 166 4.68 -13.90 20.29
N LYS A 167 4.69 -15.17 19.86
CA LYS A 167 5.52 -16.22 20.47
C LYS A 167 6.86 -16.28 19.76
N THR A 168 7.95 -16.05 20.50
CA THR A 168 9.32 -16.14 19.99
C THR A 168 9.77 -17.60 19.87
N LEU A 169 10.92 -17.84 19.22
CA LEU A 169 11.46 -19.20 18.98
C LEU A 169 11.81 -19.94 20.28
N ASP A 170 12.20 -19.22 21.34
CA ASP A 170 12.45 -19.75 22.68
C ASP A 170 11.15 -19.96 23.50
N GLY A 171 9.99 -19.66 22.91
CA GLY A 171 8.67 -19.88 23.48
C GLY A 171 8.14 -18.75 24.35
N SER A 172 8.90 -17.66 24.54
CA SER A 172 8.42 -16.49 25.29
C SER A 172 7.26 -15.80 24.56
N LEU A 173 6.32 -15.25 25.32
CA LEU A 173 5.25 -14.41 24.79
C LEU A 173 5.61 -12.94 25.02
N ILE A 174 5.68 -12.18 23.94
CA ILE A 174 5.97 -10.75 23.96
C ILE A 174 4.84 -9.99 23.29
N ASP A 175 4.51 -8.80 23.81
CA ASP A 175 3.59 -7.89 23.15
C ASP A 175 4.36 -6.88 22.30
N MET A 176 4.34 -7.06 20.99
CA MET A 176 5.05 -6.23 20.02
C MET A 176 4.55 -4.78 19.98
N GLU A 177 3.40 -4.45 20.58
CA GLU A 177 2.97 -3.05 20.73
C GLU A 177 3.90 -2.24 21.65
N THR A 178 4.52 -2.90 22.65
CA THR A 178 5.32 -2.21 23.68
C THR A 178 6.71 -2.82 23.90
N TYR A 179 6.97 -4.03 23.38
CA TYR A 179 8.19 -4.76 23.62
C TYR A 179 9.43 -3.96 23.19
N GLY A 180 10.41 -3.86 24.10
CA GLY A 180 11.66 -3.13 23.86
C GLY A 180 11.57 -1.60 23.95
N LEU A 181 10.38 -1.00 23.95
CA LEU A 181 10.22 0.46 23.94
C LEU A 181 10.86 1.13 25.15
N ALA A 182 10.55 0.66 26.37
CA ALA A 182 11.09 1.24 27.60
C ALA A 182 12.62 1.15 27.65
N ASN A 183 13.20 0.01 27.22
CA ASN A 183 14.64 -0.18 27.16
C ASN A 183 15.29 0.76 26.13
N GLY A 184 14.69 0.88 24.94
CA GLY A 184 15.13 1.79 23.90
C GLY A 184 15.12 3.24 24.38
N VAL A 185 14.01 3.71 24.95
CA VAL A 185 13.88 5.07 25.48
C VAL A 185 14.90 5.34 26.59
N ALA A 186 15.06 4.41 27.54
CA ALA A 186 15.98 4.58 28.66
C ALA A 186 17.45 4.66 28.19
N TRP A 187 17.87 3.78 27.28
CA TRP A 187 19.25 3.77 26.77
C TRP A 187 19.58 5.01 25.96
N HIS A 188 18.66 5.47 25.10
CA HIS A 188 18.83 6.73 24.36
C HIS A 188 18.83 7.93 25.30
N GLY A 189 17.90 7.98 26.25
CA GLY A 189 17.82 9.06 27.25
C GLY A 189 19.09 9.17 28.08
N PHE A 190 19.67 8.04 28.48
CA PHE A 190 20.95 7.98 29.19
C PHE A 190 22.09 8.63 28.39
N TRP A 191 22.27 8.25 27.12
CA TRP A 191 23.32 8.83 26.27
C TRP A 191 23.08 10.30 25.93
N ILE A 192 21.82 10.69 25.70
CA ILE A 192 21.46 12.10 25.52
C ILE A 192 21.83 12.93 26.75
N ALA A 193 21.59 12.41 27.95
CA ALA A 193 21.96 13.10 29.19
C ALA A 193 23.48 13.27 29.32
N ILE A 194 24.27 12.22 29.04
CA ILE A 194 25.74 12.29 29.06
C ILE A 194 26.27 13.27 28.02
N GLY A 195 25.79 13.18 26.78
CA GLY A 195 26.18 14.08 25.70
C GLY A 195 25.84 15.53 26.02
N SER A 196 24.65 15.77 26.60
CA SER A 196 24.23 17.10 27.05
C SER A 196 25.11 17.61 28.20
N ALA A 197 25.47 16.76 29.16
CA ALA A 197 26.36 17.14 30.26
C ALA A 197 27.76 17.53 29.76
N TRP A 198 28.30 16.80 28.78
CA TRP A 198 29.56 17.16 28.13
C TRP A 198 29.47 18.50 27.41
N LEU A 199 28.41 18.74 26.64
CA LEU A 199 28.21 20.03 25.98
C LEU A 199 28.08 21.18 26.98
N LEU A 200 27.27 21.01 28.03
CA LEU A 200 27.10 22.00 29.10
C LEU A 200 28.42 22.29 29.81
N TRP A 201 29.28 21.29 29.99
CA TRP A 201 30.62 21.47 30.56
C TRP A 201 31.46 22.47 29.78
N TRP A 202 31.35 22.50 28.45
CA TRP A 202 32.09 23.42 27.59
C TRP A 202 31.36 24.76 27.40
N VAL A 203 30.04 24.73 27.19
CA VAL A 203 29.21 25.91 26.94
C VAL A 203 29.10 26.84 28.15
N ARG A 204 29.28 26.33 29.38
CA ARG A 204 29.30 27.18 30.59
C ARG A 204 30.44 28.21 30.60
N ARG A 205 31.45 28.07 29.72
CA ARG A 205 32.55 29.03 29.53
C ARG A 205 32.42 29.67 28.14
N PRO A 206 32.93 30.89 27.91
CA PRO A 206 32.86 31.51 26.59
C PRO A 206 33.54 30.65 25.52
N LEU A 207 32.78 30.24 24.49
CA LEU A 207 33.22 29.24 23.52
C LEU A 207 33.87 29.84 22.27
N PHE A 208 33.22 30.79 21.61
CA PHE A 208 33.65 31.15 20.25
C PHE A 208 34.66 32.30 20.26
N ILE A 209 34.19 33.55 20.44
CA ILE A 209 35.04 34.74 20.28
C ILE A 209 36.23 34.76 21.26
N PRO A 210 36.09 34.45 22.56
CA PRO A 210 37.23 34.52 23.47
C PRO A 210 38.28 33.42 23.24
N ARG A 211 37.86 32.18 22.95
CA ARG A 211 38.83 31.10 22.64
C ARG A 211 39.58 31.38 21.35
N TYR A 212 38.90 31.94 20.35
CA TYR A 212 39.53 32.38 19.10
C TYR A 212 40.60 33.46 19.33
N LYS A 213 40.32 34.46 20.17
CA LYS A 213 41.30 35.50 20.53
C LYS A 213 42.50 34.91 21.28
N MET A 214 42.28 33.98 22.21
CA MET A 214 43.36 33.31 22.95
C MET A 214 44.26 32.47 22.04
N LEU A 215 43.68 31.80 21.03
CA LEU A 215 44.44 31.08 20.00
C LEU A 215 45.39 32.02 19.24
N HIS A 216 44.87 33.16 18.76
CA HIS A 216 45.68 34.18 18.06
C HIS A 216 46.75 34.83 18.92
N ALA A 217 46.53 34.93 20.22
CA ALA A 217 47.51 35.44 21.17
C ALA A 217 48.58 34.41 21.57
N GLY A 218 48.60 33.21 20.98
CA GLY A 218 49.53 32.13 21.32
C GLY A 218 49.27 31.47 22.68
N GLN A 219 48.08 31.67 23.26
CA GLN A 219 47.71 31.16 24.60
C GLN A 219 46.98 29.82 24.56
N GLU A 220 47.36 28.94 23.62
CA GLU A 220 46.68 27.68 23.35
C GLU A 220 46.63 26.76 24.57
N ALA A 221 47.71 26.71 25.34
CA ALA A 221 47.82 25.89 26.53
C ALA A 221 46.78 26.25 27.62
N SER A 222 46.23 27.46 27.58
CA SER A 222 45.22 27.94 28.53
C SER A 222 43.78 27.63 28.10
N LEU A 223 43.57 27.18 26.85
CA LEU A 223 42.24 26.85 26.33
C LEU A 223 41.66 25.58 26.96
N VAL A 224 42.52 24.65 27.39
CA VAL A 224 42.13 23.36 27.95
C VAL A 224 42.88 23.16 29.26
N SER A 225 42.17 23.30 30.38
CA SER A 225 42.73 23.17 31.72
C SER A 225 43.09 21.72 32.06
N PRO A 226 43.95 21.47 33.07
CA PRO A 226 44.23 20.12 33.55
C PRO A 226 42.96 19.36 33.95
N LEU A 227 41.97 20.05 34.54
CA LEU A 227 40.67 19.47 34.88
C LEU A 227 39.89 19.03 33.63
N ASP A 228 39.90 19.83 32.56
CA ASP A 228 39.26 19.46 31.29
C ASP A 228 39.90 18.21 30.69
N ARG A 229 41.23 18.09 30.77
CA ARG A 229 41.97 16.90 30.32
C ARG A 229 41.65 15.67 31.17
N MET A 230 41.57 15.83 32.49
CA MET A 230 41.22 14.75 33.41
C MET A 230 39.79 14.24 33.17
N ILE A 231 38.82 15.14 33.01
CA ILE A 231 37.43 14.77 32.68
C ILE A 231 37.37 14.11 31.30
N GLY A 232 38.10 14.65 30.31
CA GLY A 232 38.21 14.05 28.99
C GLY A 232 38.76 12.61 29.05
N ALA A 233 39.84 12.40 29.81
CA ALA A 233 40.39 11.07 30.04
C ALA A 233 39.38 10.14 30.74
N ALA A 234 38.70 10.63 31.79
CA ALA A 234 37.68 9.86 32.48
C ALA A 234 36.54 9.42 31.55
N ILE A 235 36.07 10.30 30.66
CA ILE A 235 35.04 9.98 29.65
C ILE A 235 35.57 8.95 28.64
N ILE A 236 36.82 9.11 28.16
CA ILE A 236 37.45 8.18 27.22
C ILE A 236 37.52 6.75 27.78
N PHE A 237 37.68 6.57 29.10
CA PHE A 237 37.64 5.24 29.71
C PHE A 237 36.22 4.80 30.08
N ALA A 238 35.42 5.69 30.67
CA ALA A 238 34.09 5.37 31.16
C ALA A 238 33.13 4.97 30.04
N VAL A 239 33.15 5.66 28.90
CA VAL A 239 32.23 5.39 27.78
C VAL A 239 32.44 3.99 27.21
N PRO A 240 33.65 3.58 26.79
CA PRO A 240 33.89 2.21 26.35
C PRO A 240 33.54 1.18 27.43
N MET A 241 33.88 1.42 28.71
CA MET A 241 33.51 0.49 29.79
C MET A 241 31.99 0.29 29.89
N ILE A 242 31.21 1.37 29.79
CA ILE A 242 29.74 1.30 29.79
C ILE A 242 29.24 0.58 28.55
N VAL A 243 29.80 0.85 27.37
CA VAL A 243 29.40 0.21 26.10
C VAL A 243 29.69 -1.29 26.12
N PHE A 244 30.92 -1.69 26.46
CA PHE A 244 31.29 -3.10 26.53
C PHE A 244 30.54 -3.85 27.64
N GLY A 245 30.38 -3.21 28.81
CA GLY A 245 29.58 -3.78 29.90
C GLY A 245 28.12 -4.00 29.50
N ALA A 246 27.49 -3.00 28.87
CA ALA A 246 26.12 -3.11 28.38
C ALA A 246 25.99 -4.18 27.27
N ASN A 247 26.92 -4.20 26.31
CA ASN A 247 26.94 -5.20 25.25
C ASN A 247 27.06 -6.62 25.80
N PHE A 248 27.98 -6.85 26.75
CA PHE A 248 28.11 -8.14 27.42
C PHE A 248 26.82 -8.56 28.13
N VAL A 249 26.18 -7.65 28.88
CA VAL A 249 24.91 -7.92 29.56
C VAL A 249 23.78 -8.20 28.56
N THR A 250 23.71 -7.48 27.43
CA THR A 250 22.68 -7.72 26.41
C THR A 250 22.88 -9.04 25.69
N ASP A 251 24.12 -9.43 25.41
CA ASP A 251 24.45 -10.70 24.74
C ASP A 251 24.10 -11.90 25.63
N LEU A 252 24.34 -11.79 26.95
CA LEU A 252 23.88 -12.78 27.92
C LEU A 252 22.35 -12.88 28.00
N ARG A 253 21.64 -11.75 27.84
CA ARG A 253 20.18 -11.70 27.93
C ARG A 253 19.50 -12.21 26.66
N TYR A 254 20.08 -11.97 25.50
CA TYR A 254 19.55 -12.34 24.19
C TYR A 254 20.57 -13.14 23.37
N PRO A 255 20.96 -14.34 23.83
CA PRO A 255 22.06 -15.11 23.21
C PRO A 255 21.74 -15.62 21.80
N ASN A 256 20.45 -15.68 21.44
CA ASN A 256 19.96 -16.28 20.20
C ASN A 256 19.38 -15.24 19.23
N ALA A 257 20.01 -14.07 19.12
CA ALA A 257 19.61 -13.07 18.13
C ALA A 257 20.01 -13.51 16.71
N ILE A 258 19.07 -13.46 15.78
CA ILE A 258 19.30 -13.73 14.35
C ILE A 258 19.29 -12.42 13.55
N PRO A 259 20.04 -12.33 12.43
CA PRO A 259 20.00 -11.15 11.58
C PRO A 259 18.60 -10.94 10.99
N LEU A 260 18.33 -9.73 10.50
CA LEU A 260 17.10 -9.46 9.74
C LEU A 260 17.01 -10.41 8.54
N GLN A 261 15.86 -11.05 8.42
CA GLN A 261 15.60 -11.97 7.31
C GLN A 261 15.13 -11.15 6.12
N ALA A 262 15.92 -11.15 5.05
CA ALA A 262 15.60 -10.43 3.82
C ALA A 262 15.90 -11.35 2.62
N ALA A 263 14.91 -11.52 1.75
CA ALA A 263 15.03 -12.29 0.52
C ALA A 263 14.03 -11.77 -0.51
N MET A 264 14.14 -12.23 -1.75
CA MET A 264 13.08 -12.10 -2.74
C MET A 264 12.39 -13.45 -2.90
N ASP A 265 11.11 -13.50 -2.57
CA ASP A 265 10.28 -14.69 -2.63
C ASP A 265 10.06 -15.07 -4.11
N GLN A 266 10.21 -16.37 -4.42
CA GLN A 266 9.97 -16.93 -5.75
C GLN A 266 8.59 -17.58 -5.76
N ILE A 267 7.60 -16.87 -6.29
CA ILE A 267 6.20 -17.33 -6.30
C ILE A 267 5.74 -17.43 -7.75
N ASP A 268 5.62 -18.67 -8.22
CA ASP A 268 5.08 -18.95 -9.55
C ASP A 268 3.58 -18.57 -9.63
N PRO A 269 3.11 -18.07 -10.79
CA PRO A 269 1.71 -17.78 -11.00
C PRO A 269 0.86 -19.05 -10.92
N LEU A 270 -0.41 -18.88 -10.62
CA LEU A 270 -1.39 -19.95 -10.73
C LEU A 270 -1.54 -20.36 -12.21
N PRO A 271 -2.10 -21.55 -12.49
CA PRO A 271 -2.62 -21.85 -13.82
C PRO A 271 -3.48 -20.66 -14.29
N PRO A 272 -3.20 -20.08 -15.47
CA PRO A 272 -3.84 -18.84 -15.86
C PRO A 272 -5.35 -19.04 -15.89
N ALA A 273 -6.08 -18.07 -15.37
CA ALA A 273 -7.54 -18.03 -15.38
C ALA A 273 -8.05 -16.98 -16.39
N VAL A 274 -7.18 -16.06 -16.80
CA VAL A 274 -7.42 -15.04 -17.81
C VAL A 274 -6.78 -15.47 -19.13
N ASP A 275 -7.46 -15.16 -20.24
CA ASP A 275 -7.06 -15.51 -21.62
C ASP A 275 -6.90 -17.02 -21.86
N VAL A 276 -7.54 -17.83 -21.01
CA VAL A 276 -7.61 -19.27 -21.14
C VAL A 276 -9.01 -19.75 -21.42
N GLY A 277 -9.08 -20.92 -22.07
CA GLY A 277 -10.33 -21.58 -22.39
C GLY A 277 -10.81 -21.28 -23.79
N ALA A 278 -12.09 -21.55 -24.01
CA ALA A 278 -12.66 -21.63 -25.35
C ALA A 278 -13.21 -20.29 -25.86
N VAL A 279 -13.40 -19.31 -24.98
CA VAL A 279 -13.89 -17.98 -25.36
C VAL A 279 -12.71 -17.03 -25.54
N GLN A 280 -12.61 -16.43 -26.72
CA GLN A 280 -11.53 -15.50 -27.08
C GLN A 280 -12.12 -14.14 -27.44
N VAL A 281 -11.45 -13.08 -26.99
CA VAL A 281 -11.87 -11.70 -27.23
C VAL A 281 -10.71 -10.92 -27.84
N LYS A 282 -10.97 -10.22 -28.93
CA LYS A 282 -10.02 -9.29 -29.53
C LYS A 282 -10.67 -7.93 -29.73
N ILE A 283 -10.13 -6.89 -29.10
CA ILE A 283 -10.57 -5.53 -29.34
C ILE A 283 -10.06 -5.07 -30.70
N GLN A 284 -10.97 -4.74 -31.61
CA GLN A 284 -10.67 -4.19 -32.93
C GLN A 284 -10.55 -2.67 -32.90
N ARG A 285 -11.35 -2.01 -32.06
CA ARG A 285 -11.39 -0.56 -31.93
C ARG A 285 -11.86 -0.18 -30.53
N ALA A 286 -11.23 0.84 -29.94
CA ALA A 286 -11.69 1.45 -28.70
C ALA A 286 -11.77 2.98 -28.89
N GLU A 287 -12.86 3.57 -28.43
CA GLU A 287 -13.11 5.00 -28.50
C GLU A 287 -13.61 5.51 -27.16
N TYR A 288 -13.07 6.64 -26.70
CA TYR A 288 -13.58 7.32 -25.53
C TYR A 288 -14.39 8.55 -25.96
N ASN A 289 -15.70 8.51 -25.76
CA ASN A 289 -16.58 9.64 -26.01
C ASN A 289 -16.55 10.57 -24.78
N VAL A 290 -15.87 11.71 -24.93
CA VAL A 290 -15.63 12.65 -23.83
C VAL A 290 -16.95 13.28 -23.32
N PRO A 291 -17.84 13.81 -24.19
CA PRO A 291 -19.16 14.30 -23.74
C PRO A 291 -20.02 13.24 -23.03
N ALA A 292 -20.06 12.01 -23.56
CA ALA A 292 -20.92 10.95 -23.03
C ALA A 292 -20.32 10.22 -21.82
N ARG A 293 -19.04 10.44 -21.49
CA ARG A 293 -18.32 9.72 -20.42
C ARG A 293 -18.37 8.20 -20.65
N ALA A 294 -18.24 7.79 -21.90
CA ALA A 294 -18.44 6.41 -22.32
C ALA A 294 -17.21 5.87 -23.05
N MET A 295 -16.73 4.71 -22.60
CA MET A 295 -15.77 3.88 -23.33
C MET A 295 -16.52 2.91 -24.23
N ILE A 296 -16.24 2.98 -25.53
CA ILE A 296 -16.90 2.19 -26.56
C ILE A 296 -15.87 1.26 -27.19
N MET A 297 -16.11 -0.04 -27.10
CA MET A 297 -15.23 -1.06 -27.64
C MET A 297 -15.97 -1.85 -28.72
N THR A 298 -15.32 -2.05 -29.87
CA THR A 298 -15.73 -3.04 -30.87
C THR A 298 -14.86 -4.27 -30.67
N ALA A 299 -15.48 -5.36 -30.23
CA ALA A 299 -14.80 -6.60 -29.89
C ALA A 299 -15.20 -7.72 -30.85
N LEU A 300 -14.20 -8.42 -31.38
CA LEU A 300 -14.39 -9.70 -32.07
C LEU A 300 -14.35 -10.81 -31.02
N LEU A 301 -15.49 -11.45 -30.80
CA LEU A 301 -15.65 -12.52 -29.82
C LEU A 301 -15.79 -13.85 -30.56
N HIS A 302 -14.95 -14.83 -30.21
CA HIS A 302 -15.11 -16.21 -30.65
C HIS A 302 -15.51 -17.08 -29.45
N ASN A 303 -16.65 -17.76 -29.54
CA ASN A 303 -17.10 -18.70 -28.52
C ASN A 303 -16.82 -20.14 -28.97
N GLY A 304 -15.70 -20.70 -28.56
CA GLY A 304 -15.37 -22.11 -28.78
C GLY A 304 -15.94 -23.06 -27.72
N SER A 305 -16.74 -22.56 -26.76
CA SER A 305 -17.35 -23.41 -25.72
C SER A 305 -18.61 -24.11 -26.23
N ASP A 306 -19.12 -25.07 -25.46
CA ASP A 306 -20.33 -25.83 -25.79
C ASP A 306 -21.63 -25.11 -25.36
N HIS A 307 -21.53 -23.93 -24.75
CA HIS A 307 -22.68 -23.16 -24.25
C HIS A 307 -22.73 -21.75 -24.85
N PRO A 308 -23.93 -21.16 -25.03
CA PRO A 308 -24.03 -19.76 -25.42
C PRO A 308 -23.46 -18.84 -24.33
N VAL A 309 -22.67 -17.84 -24.71
CA VAL A 309 -22.03 -16.90 -23.76
C VAL A 309 -22.52 -15.48 -23.92
N ARG A 310 -22.52 -14.72 -22.82
CA ARG A 310 -22.91 -13.31 -22.77
C ARG A 310 -21.87 -12.49 -22.01
N VAL A 311 -21.65 -11.25 -22.45
CA VAL A 311 -20.78 -10.31 -21.74
C VAL A 311 -21.49 -9.78 -20.50
N GLY A 312 -20.92 -10.06 -19.32
CA GLY A 312 -21.50 -9.68 -18.03
C GLY A 312 -20.83 -8.49 -17.37
N GLU A 313 -19.51 -8.34 -17.51
CA GLU A 313 -18.77 -7.27 -16.84
C GLU A 313 -17.53 -6.83 -17.61
N PHE A 314 -17.22 -5.54 -17.53
CA PHE A 314 -15.92 -4.98 -17.87
C PHE A 314 -15.31 -4.34 -16.62
N ALA A 315 -14.12 -4.78 -16.21
CA ALA A 315 -13.39 -4.22 -15.09
C ALA A 315 -12.10 -3.53 -15.55
N THR A 316 -11.89 -2.30 -15.10
CA THR A 316 -10.68 -1.53 -15.42
C THR A 316 -10.37 -0.54 -14.31
N ALA A 317 -9.10 -0.42 -13.90
CA ALA A 317 -8.65 0.49 -12.84
C ALA A 317 -9.54 0.47 -11.58
N ASN A 318 -9.92 -0.73 -11.13
CA ASN A 318 -10.84 -1.03 -10.00
C ASN A 318 -12.33 -0.68 -10.24
N VAL A 319 -12.67 -0.04 -11.35
CA VAL A 319 -14.07 0.25 -11.72
C VAL A 319 -14.68 -0.95 -12.42
N ARG A 320 -15.87 -1.36 -11.99
CA ARG A 320 -16.62 -2.49 -12.55
C ARG A 320 -17.88 -2.00 -13.26
N PHE A 321 -17.96 -2.19 -14.57
CA PHE A 321 -19.15 -1.89 -15.38
C PHE A 321 -19.91 -3.17 -15.64
N ARG A 322 -21.18 -3.24 -15.21
CA ARG A 322 -21.97 -4.47 -15.24
C ARG A 322 -23.13 -4.40 -16.20
N ASN A 323 -23.42 -5.55 -16.82
CA ASN A 323 -24.61 -5.78 -17.60
C ASN A 323 -25.67 -6.44 -16.71
N PRO A 324 -26.71 -5.69 -16.29
CA PRO A 324 -27.73 -6.18 -15.37
C PRO A 324 -28.58 -7.32 -15.96
N ALA A 325 -28.56 -7.50 -17.29
CA ALA A 325 -29.25 -8.60 -17.96
C ALA A 325 -28.50 -9.94 -17.87
N VAL A 326 -27.27 -9.95 -17.36
CA VAL A 326 -26.41 -11.14 -17.27
C VAL A 326 -26.02 -11.42 -15.82
N ILE A 327 -25.59 -10.41 -15.08
CA ILE A 327 -25.16 -10.56 -13.70
C ILE A 327 -25.97 -9.65 -12.78
N GLN A 328 -26.41 -10.21 -11.65
CA GLN A 328 -26.89 -9.42 -10.53
C GLN A 328 -25.72 -9.08 -9.60
N PRO A 329 -25.68 -7.86 -9.04
CA PRO A 329 -24.63 -7.50 -8.10
C PRO A 329 -24.70 -8.39 -6.84
N PRO A 330 -23.56 -8.92 -6.36
CA PRO A 330 -23.50 -9.62 -5.07
C PRO A 330 -24.07 -8.75 -3.94
N GLN A 331 -24.80 -9.36 -3.01
CA GLN A 331 -25.23 -8.65 -1.79
C GLN A 331 -24.01 -8.29 -0.94
N GLY A 332 -23.90 -7.02 -0.53
CA GLY A 332 -22.85 -6.55 0.38
C GLY A 332 -21.52 -6.16 -0.27
N GLU A 333 -21.40 -6.20 -1.59
CA GLU A 333 -20.23 -5.64 -2.27
C GLU A 333 -20.15 -4.13 -2.03
N GLY A 334 -18.98 -3.64 -1.60
CA GLY A 334 -18.73 -2.22 -1.35
C GLY A 334 -19.12 -1.40 -2.58
N ALA A 335 -20.23 -0.67 -2.50
CA ALA A 335 -20.92 -0.07 -3.63
C ALA A 335 -20.15 1.06 -4.35
N VAL A 336 -18.92 1.37 -3.94
CA VAL A 336 -18.27 2.65 -4.26
C VAL A 336 -17.73 2.70 -5.69
N LEU A 337 -17.27 1.57 -6.26
CA LEU A 337 -16.62 1.50 -7.59
C LEU A 337 -17.29 0.55 -8.58
N ALA A 338 -18.59 0.29 -8.43
CA ALA A 338 -19.35 -0.57 -9.36
C ALA A 338 -20.51 0.19 -10.01
N ALA A 339 -20.48 0.31 -11.34
CA ALA A 339 -21.57 0.78 -12.17
C ALA A 339 -22.49 -0.39 -12.51
N ARG A 340 -23.56 -0.55 -11.71
CA ARG A 340 -24.49 -1.71 -11.78
C ARG A 340 -25.21 -1.87 -13.12
N GLU A 341 -25.45 -0.75 -13.79
CA GLU A 341 -26.10 -0.68 -15.10
C GLU A 341 -25.19 -0.01 -16.14
N GLY A 342 -23.88 0.01 -15.87
CA GLY A 342 -22.91 0.77 -16.66
C GLY A 342 -22.38 0.06 -17.90
N LEU A 343 -22.83 -1.17 -18.20
CA LEU A 343 -22.40 -1.92 -19.38
C LEU A 343 -23.60 -2.27 -20.27
N SER A 344 -23.55 -1.85 -21.52
CA SER A 344 -24.53 -2.23 -22.55
C SER A 344 -23.85 -2.85 -23.76
N ILE A 345 -24.56 -3.77 -24.42
CA ILE A 345 -24.15 -4.46 -25.64
C ILE A 345 -25.17 -4.11 -26.72
N ASP A 346 -24.72 -3.93 -27.96
CA ASP A 346 -25.59 -3.62 -29.11
C ASP A 346 -26.62 -4.69 -29.45
N THR A 347 -26.41 -5.93 -29.00
CA THR A 347 -27.37 -7.04 -29.08
C THR A 347 -27.56 -7.72 -27.73
N ALA A 348 -28.79 -8.16 -27.48
CA ALA A 348 -29.13 -8.99 -26.31
C ALA A 348 -28.85 -10.49 -26.56
N ASP A 349 -28.63 -10.89 -27.82
CA ASP A 349 -28.49 -12.30 -28.20
C ASP A 349 -27.16 -12.86 -27.68
N PRO A 350 -27.16 -14.02 -26.98
CA PRO A 350 -25.94 -14.74 -26.67
C PRO A 350 -25.13 -15.07 -27.92
N VAL A 351 -23.82 -15.22 -27.76
CA VAL A 351 -22.95 -15.75 -28.82
C VAL A 351 -22.96 -17.26 -28.73
N ALA A 352 -23.43 -17.93 -29.78
CA ALA A 352 -23.65 -19.37 -29.80
C ALA A 352 -22.31 -20.15 -29.80
N PRO A 353 -22.34 -21.44 -29.43
CA PRO A 353 -21.19 -22.34 -29.59
C PRO A 353 -20.63 -22.33 -31.03
N GLY A 354 -19.32 -22.24 -31.16
CA GLY A 354 -18.58 -22.13 -32.42
C GLY A 354 -18.69 -20.79 -33.14
N GLU A 355 -19.51 -19.85 -32.66
CA GLU A 355 -19.77 -18.59 -33.34
C GLU A 355 -18.64 -17.58 -33.13
N THR A 356 -18.28 -16.87 -34.20
CA THR A 356 -17.45 -15.66 -34.12
C THR A 356 -18.31 -14.45 -34.47
N ARG A 357 -18.48 -13.52 -33.53
CA ARG A 357 -19.32 -12.35 -33.68
C ARG A 357 -18.57 -11.07 -33.30
N THR A 358 -18.73 -10.03 -34.11
CA THR A 358 -18.33 -8.67 -33.71
C THR A 358 -19.47 -8.05 -32.92
N ILE A 359 -19.16 -7.57 -31.71
CA ILE A 359 -20.10 -6.91 -30.81
C ILE A 359 -19.59 -5.53 -30.42
N ARG A 360 -20.51 -4.60 -30.18
CA ARG A 360 -20.19 -3.27 -29.63
C ARG A 360 -20.55 -3.24 -28.16
N ILE A 361 -19.54 -2.98 -27.33
CA ILE A 361 -19.62 -2.90 -25.88
C ILE A 361 -19.49 -1.44 -25.48
N THR A 362 -20.44 -0.92 -24.72
CA THR A 362 -20.42 0.46 -24.20
C THR A 362 -20.36 0.41 -22.68
N ALA A 363 -19.27 0.91 -22.10
CA ALA A 363 -19.09 1.11 -20.67
C ALA A 363 -19.28 2.61 -20.35
N GLU A 364 -20.38 2.95 -19.68
CA GLU A 364 -20.81 4.33 -19.42
C GLU A 364 -21.15 4.51 -17.94
N ASP A 365 -20.44 5.40 -17.26
CA ASP A 365 -20.80 5.87 -15.92
C ASP A 365 -20.00 7.15 -15.57
N SER A 366 -20.55 7.96 -14.68
CA SER A 366 -19.84 9.02 -13.97
C SER A 366 -18.52 8.59 -13.31
N LEU A 367 -18.38 7.30 -12.96
CA LEU A 367 -17.18 6.71 -12.35
C LEU A 367 -15.94 6.93 -13.21
N TRP A 368 -16.07 6.95 -14.54
CA TRP A 368 -14.93 7.21 -15.43
C TRP A 368 -14.26 8.55 -15.10
N GLN A 369 -15.06 9.59 -14.92
CA GLN A 369 -14.57 10.92 -14.57
C GLN A 369 -14.24 11.05 -13.08
N ARG A 370 -15.03 10.44 -12.19
CA ARG A 370 -14.78 10.48 -10.72
C ARG A 370 -13.47 9.80 -10.35
N GLU A 371 -13.08 8.77 -11.09
CA GLU A 371 -11.81 8.05 -10.93
C GLU A 371 -10.70 8.60 -11.85
N ARG A 372 -10.95 9.74 -12.52
CA ARG A 372 -10.03 10.45 -13.41
C ARG A 372 -9.49 9.59 -14.56
N LEU A 373 -10.24 8.59 -15.00
CA LEU A 373 -9.89 7.71 -16.12
C LEU A 373 -9.99 8.45 -17.46
N ASP A 374 -10.74 9.56 -17.51
CA ASP A 374 -10.77 10.50 -18.63
C ASP A 374 -9.42 11.21 -18.84
N GLY A 375 -8.56 11.23 -17.82
CA GLY A 375 -7.17 11.69 -17.92
C GLY A 375 -6.36 10.93 -18.97
N LEU A 376 -6.78 9.73 -19.38
CA LEU A 376 -6.13 8.91 -20.41
C LEU A 376 -5.86 9.68 -21.72
N ILE A 377 -6.73 10.64 -22.06
CA ILE A 377 -6.56 11.47 -23.27
C ILE A 377 -5.35 12.41 -23.19
N ARG A 378 -4.77 12.59 -22.00
CA ARG A 378 -3.60 13.43 -21.73
C ARG A 378 -2.33 12.59 -21.47
N ASP A 379 -2.47 11.28 -21.32
CA ASP A 379 -1.35 10.38 -21.07
C ASP A 379 -0.50 10.20 -22.33
N ALA A 380 0.81 10.02 -22.15
CA ALA A 380 1.74 9.76 -23.25
C ALA A 380 1.46 8.42 -23.96
N ASP A 381 0.75 7.50 -23.30
CA ASP A 381 0.30 6.23 -23.87
C ASP A 381 -1.23 6.13 -23.78
N THR A 382 -1.94 6.60 -24.81
CA THR A 382 -3.41 6.58 -24.90
C THR A 382 -3.92 5.17 -25.24
N ARG A 383 -3.71 4.23 -24.31
CA ARG A 383 -4.17 2.84 -24.39
C ARG A 383 -4.96 2.46 -23.16
N MET A 384 -6.09 1.79 -23.37
CA MET A 384 -6.87 1.19 -22.29
C MET A 384 -6.36 -0.22 -21.97
N GLY A 385 -6.65 -0.68 -20.76
CA GLY A 385 -6.48 -2.05 -20.32
C GLY A 385 -7.63 -2.47 -19.40
N GLY A 386 -7.91 -3.76 -19.29
CA GLY A 386 -8.86 -4.28 -18.33
C GLY A 386 -9.17 -5.76 -18.55
N LEU A 387 -10.18 -6.23 -17.84
CA LEU A 387 -10.71 -7.59 -17.93
C LEU A 387 -12.16 -7.55 -18.41
N LEU A 388 -12.49 -8.42 -19.37
CA LEU A 388 -13.86 -8.69 -19.79
C LEU A 388 -14.30 -10.04 -19.23
N PHE A 389 -15.42 -10.06 -18.52
CA PHE A 389 -16.00 -11.26 -17.95
C PHE A 389 -17.23 -11.68 -18.75
N LEU A 390 -17.19 -12.91 -19.24
CA LEU A 390 -18.27 -13.54 -19.99
C LEU A 390 -18.82 -14.71 -19.18
N TYR A 391 -20.12 -14.95 -19.32
CA TYR A 391 -20.83 -15.97 -18.57
C TYR A 391 -21.64 -16.83 -19.54
N ASP A 392 -21.62 -18.14 -19.32
CA ASP A 392 -22.55 -19.04 -19.99
C ASP A 392 -23.87 -19.19 -19.21
N THR A 393 -24.77 -20.01 -19.74
CA THR A 393 -26.07 -20.31 -19.10
C THR A 393 -25.95 -21.16 -17.83
N ALA A 394 -24.82 -21.85 -17.61
CA ALA A 394 -24.56 -22.63 -16.40
C ALA A 394 -23.91 -21.78 -15.29
N GLY A 395 -23.56 -20.53 -15.57
CA GLY A 395 -22.87 -19.63 -14.66
C GLY A 395 -21.34 -19.78 -14.68
N GLN A 396 -20.79 -20.57 -15.60
CA GLN A 396 -19.35 -20.63 -15.81
C GLN A 396 -18.86 -19.30 -16.35
N ARG A 397 -17.78 -18.80 -15.73
CA ARG A 397 -17.16 -17.53 -16.08
C ARG A 397 -15.92 -17.75 -16.94
N TYR A 398 -15.81 -16.96 -18.00
CA TYR A 398 -14.64 -16.84 -18.86
C TYR A 398 -14.09 -15.42 -18.73
N VAL A 399 -12.77 -15.28 -18.64
CA VAL A 399 -12.12 -13.98 -18.43
C VAL A 399 -11.12 -13.74 -19.55
N SER A 400 -11.20 -12.59 -20.21
CA SER A 400 -10.24 -12.19 -21.23
C SER A 400 -9.64 -10.84 -20.90
N THR A 401 -8.34 -10.68 -21.10
CA THR A 401 -7.73 -9.36 -21.10
C THR A 401 -8.21 -8.58 -22.31
N VAL A 402 -8.36 -7.28 -22.11
CA VAL A 402 -8.65 -6.34 -23.19
C VAL A 402 -7.62 -5.21 -23.12
N SER A 403 -6.95 -4.97 -24.24
CA SER A 403 -6.01 -3.85 -24.41
C SER A 403 -6.15 -3.31 -25.82
N ALA A 404 -6.22 -1.98 -25.94
CA ALA A 404 -6.30 -1.31 -27.23
C ALA A 404 -5.90 0.17 -27.14
N PRO A 405 -5.31 0.75 -28.20
CA PRO A 405 -5.26 2.19 -28.38
C PRO A 405 -6.66 2.79 -28.35
N VAL A 406 -6.81 3.90 -27.63
CA VAL A 406 -8.08 4.61 -27.49
C VAL A 406 -8.06 5.84 -28.37
N ILE A 407 -9.09 6.00 -29.19
CA ILE A 407 -9.30 7.20 -30.00
C ILE A 407 -10.26 8.11 -29.24
N PRO A 408 -9.85 9.31 -28.79
CA PRO A 408 -10.76 10.25 -28.15
C PRO A 408 -11.74 10.83 -29.17
N LYS A 409 -13.02 10.92 -28.79
CA LYS A 409 -14.08 11.61 -29.54
C LYS A 409 -14.54 12.83 -28.76
N PHE A 410 -14.37 14.00 -29.38
CA PHE A 410 -14.70 15.30 -28.79
C PHE A 410 -16.06 15.84 -29.26
N TYR A 411 -16.68 15.23 -30.27
CA TYR A 411 -17.91 15.67 -30.93
C TYR A 411 -18.82 14.49 -31.27
#